data_AF-A0A2N2M2E4-F1
#
_entry.id   AF-A0A2N2M2E4-F1
#
_cell.length_a   1.000
_cell.length_b   1.000
_cell.length_c   1.000
_cell.angle_alpha   90.00
_cell.angle_beta   90.00
_cell.angle_gamma   90.00
#
_symmetry.space_group_name_H-M   'P 1'
#
loop_
_entity.id
_entity.type
_entity.pdbx_description
1 polymer ?
#
loop_
_entity_poly.entity_id
_entity_poly.type
_entity_poly.pdbx_seq_one_letter_code
_entity_poly.pdbx_strand_id
1 'polypeptide(L)'
;MNDPCKIKLVQRIISEEENHKKQHAYLSISGLNCPNCATRVRNALINSIGVTDAIIDHADGLGEVTFNPDLIRPANFVEIVSKAGGDGVHSYSAMLIE
;
A
#
# COMPACT_ATOMS: atom_id res chain seq x y z
N MET A 1 26.96 -8.16 0.08
CA MET A 1 25.50 -8.25 -0.12
C MET A 1 25.02 -6.87 -0.54
N ASN A 2 24.68 -6.70 -1.82
CA ASN A 2 24.11 -5.44 -2.29
C ASN A 2 22.64 -5.45 -1.88
N ASP A 3 22.26 -4.55 -0.97
CA ASP A 3 20.86 -4.30 -0.62
C ASP A 3 20.39 -3.11 -1.48
N PRO A 4 19.74 -3.34 -2.63
CA PRO A 4 19.41 -2.28 -3.58
C PRO A 4 18.16 -1.46 -3.16
N CYS A 5 17.52 -1.77 -2.04
CA CYS A 5 16.19 -1.26 -1.73
C CYS A 5 16.23 0.00 -0.84
N LYS A 6 16.80 1.10 -1.35
CA LYS A 6 16.70 2.41 -0.67
C LYS A 6 15.34 3.05 -0.91
N ILE A 7 14.32 2.61 -0.17
CA ILE A 7 12.97 3.17 -0.27
C ILE A 7 12.81 4.25 0.82
N LYS A 8 12.58 5.48 0.41
CA LYS A 8 12.25 6.58 1.32
C LYS A 8 10.74 6.63 1.53
N LEU A 9 10.29 6.89 2.76
CA LEU A 9 8.89 7.17 3.03
C LEU A 9 8.46 8.44 2.30
N VAL A 10 7.38 8.35 1.54
CA VAL A 10 6.77 9.49 0.86
C VAL A 10 5.63 10.00 1.73
N GLN A 11 5.66 11.29 2.08
CA GLN A 11 4.54 12.00 2.68
C GLN A 11 4.00 12.99 1.64
N ARG A 12 2.72 12.88 1.30
CA ARG A 12 2.05 13.77 0.36
C ARG A 12 1.13 14.73 1.12
N ILE A 13 1.01 15.96 0.62
CA ILE A 13 0.00 16.90 1.09
C ILE A 13 -1.35 16.44 0.54
N ILE A 14 -2.26 16.08 1.46
CA ILE A 14 -3.59 15.55 1.16
C ILE A 14 -4.54 16.73 0.92
N SER A 15 -5.22 16.76 -0.23
CA SER A 15 -6.22 17.78 -0.56
C SER A 15 -7.50 17.62 0.28
N GLU A 16 -8.27 18.69 0.47
CA GLU A 16 -9.53 18.66 1.24
C GLU A 16 -10.53 17.63 0.70
N GLU A 17 -10.60 17.44 -0.62
CA GLU A 17 -11.42 16.42 -1.29
C GLU A 17 -11.05 14.98 -0.87
N GLU A 18 -9.76 14.68 -0.70
CA GLU A 18 -9.29 13.37 -0.25
C GLU A 18 -9.57 13.15 1.25
N ASN A 19 -9.69 14.24 2.01
CA ASN A 19 -9.93 14.21 3.45
C ASN A 19 -11.43 14.28 3.83
N HIS A 20 -12.30 14.66 2.89
CA HIS A 20 -13.73 14.87 3.13
C HIS A 20 -14.43 13.62 3.66
N LYS A 21 -13.95 12.43 3.27
CA LYS A 21 -14.44 11.15 3.76
C LYS A 21 -13.30 10.15 3.85
N LYS A 22 -13.21 9.45 4.98
CA LYS A 22 -12.20 8.42 5.23
C LYS A 22 -12.86 7.10 5.56
N GLN A 23 -12.36 6.05 4.95
CA GLN A 23 -12.64 4.67 5.30
C GLN A 23 -11.32 3.92 5.45
N HIS A 24 -11.38 2.85 6.24
CA HIS A 24 -10.29 1.92 6.43
C HIS A 24 -10.59 0.66 5.65
N ALA A 25 -9.58 0.15 4.94
CA ALA A 25 -9.61 -1.18 4.34
C ALA A 25 -8.44 -1.97 4.89
N TYR A 26 -8.72 -3.22 5.23
CA TYR A 26 -7.72 -4.17 5.65
C TYR A 26 -7.37 -5.10 4.49
N LEU A 27 -6.08 -5.39 4.36
CA LEU A 27 -5.51 -6.20 3.30
C LEU A 27 -4.65 -7.28 3.94
N SER A 28 -4.84 -8.53 3.54
CA SER A 28 -3.85 -9.58 3.77
C SER A 28 -2.88 -9.60 2.59
N ILE A 29 -1.59 -9.42 2.85
CA ILE A 29 -0.53 -9.28 1.84
C ILE A 29 0.45 -10.42 1.99
N SER A 30 0.70 -11.11 0.88
CA SER A 30 1.69 -12.19 0.75
C SER A 30 2.89 -11.76 -0.09
N GLY A 31 4.06 -12.34 0.19
CA GLY A 31 5.31 -12.05 -0.52
C GLY A 31 6.17 -10.95 0.12
N LEU A 32 5.80 -10.45 1.30
CA LEU A 32 6.59 -9.46 2.06
C LEU A 32 7.71 -10.13 2.84
N ASN A 33 8.84 -10.42 2.17
CA ASN A 33 9.97 -11.11 2.81
C ASN A 33 10.94 -10.18 3.59
N CYS A 34 10.72 -8.87 3.55
CA CYS A 34 11.62 -7.87 4.14
C CYS A 34 10.84 -6.58 4.49
N PRO A 35 11.24 -5.83 5.55
CA PRO A 35 10.67 -4.53 5.89
C PRO A 35 10.60 -3.54 4.71
N ASN A 36 11.60 -3.62 3.81
CA ASN A 36 11.65 -2.81 2.61
C ASN A 36 10.53 -3.17 1.62
N CYS A 37 10.13 -4.44 1.52
CA CYS A 37 8.99 -4.85 0.67
C CYS A 37 7.69 -4.20 1.16
N ALA A 38 7.46 -4.15 2.48
CA ALA A 38 6.29 -3.49 3.04
C ALA A 38 6.30 -1.99 2.78
N THR A 39 7.46 -1.35 2.89
CA THR A 39 7.61 0.09 2.58
C THR A 39 7.31 0.37 1.10
N ARG A 40 7.68 -0.54 0.20
CA ARG A 40 7.36 -0.46 -1.23
C ARG A 40 5.86 -0.48 -1.50
N VAL A 41 5.17 -1.45 -0.92
CA VAL A 41 3.71 -1.56 -1.05
C VAL A 41 3.03 -0.33 -0.46
N ARG A 42 3.46 0.10 0.74
CA ARG A 42 2.97 1.33 1.38
C ARG A 42 3.10 2.54 0.46
N ASN A 43 4.28 2.76 -0.10
CA ASN A 43 4.53 3.90 -0.99
C ASN A 43 3.66 3.85 -2.25
N ALA A 44 3.44 2.66 -2.82
CA ALA A 44 2.56 2.50 -3.98
C ALA A 44 1.11 2.87 -3.65
N LEU A 45 0.64 2.49 -2.45
CA LEU A 45 -0.70 2.84 -1.96
C LEU A 45 -0.81 4.35 -1.71
N ILE A 46 0.08 4.96 -0.93
CA ILE A 46 0.07 6.41 -0.62
C ILE A 46 0.21 7.28 -1.88
N ASN A 47 0.88 6.78 -2.92
CA ASN A 47 1.01 7.52 -4.18
C ASN A 47 -0.26 7.48 -5.05
N SER A 48 -1.23 6.64 -4.70
CA SER A 48 -2.51 6.55 -5.39
C SER A 48 -3.46 7.65 -4.94
N ILE A 49 -4.12 8.31 -5.90
CA ILE A 49 -5.16 9.30 -5.61
C ILE A 49 -6.29 8.58 -4.86
N GLY A 50 -6.74 9.17 -3.77
CA GLY A 50 -7.76 8.64 -2.87
C GLY A 50 -7.17 8.06 -1.60
N VAL A 51 -5.86 7.77 -1.56
CA VAL A 51 -5.23 7.19 -0.36
C VAL A 51 -4.61 8.29 0.49
N THR A 52 -5.09 8.38 1.73
CA THR A 52 -4.66 9.37 2.71
C THR A 52 -3.57 8.85 3.63
N ASP A 53 -3.61 7.56 3.97
CA ASP A 53 -2.60 6.90 4.80
C ASP A 53 -2.53 5.41 4.50
N ALA A 54 -1.38 4.78 4.75
CA ALA A 54 -1.25 3.34 4.64
C ALA A 54 -0.20 2.81 5.64
N ILE A 55 -0.57 1.77 6.38
CA ILE A 55 0.26 1.07 7.34
C ILE A 55 0.37 -0.37 6.87
N ILE A 56 1.59 -0.87 6.72
CA ILE A 56 1.86 -2.24 6.28
C ILE A 56 2.75 -2.91 7.31
N ASP A 57 2.27 -4.01 7.85
CA ASP A 57 2.98 -4.93 8.72
C ASP A 57 3.49 -6.13 7.91
N HIS A 58 4.82 -6.24 7.79
CA HIS A 58 5.46 -7.33 7.07
C HIS A 58 5.60 -8.61 7.90
N ALA A 59 5.48 -8.52 9.23
CA ALA A 59 5.63 -9.66 10.12
C ALA A 59 4.34 -10.49 10.13
N ASP A 60 3.19 -9.83 10.20
CA ASP A 60 1.86 -10.45 10.14
C ASP A 60 1.30 -10.53 8.71
N GLY A 61 1.90 -9.82 7.76
CA GLY A 61 1.38 -9.76 6.38
C GLY A 61 0.05 -9.04 6.30
N LEU A 62 -0.14 -8.00 7.13
CA LEU A 62 -1.37 -7.22 7.21
C LEU A 62 -1.12 -5.79 6.75
N GLY A 63 -2.06 -5.22 6.03
CA GLY A 63 -2.04 -3.84 5.60
C GLY A 63 -3.33 -3.13 5.96
N GLU A 64 -3.22 -1.98 6.60
CA GLU A 64 -4.32 -1.04 6.81
C GLU A 64 -4.15 0.14 5.86
N VAL A 65 -5.20 0.48 5.12
CA VAL A 65 -5.21 1.61 4.18
C VAL A 65 -6.34 2.53 4.55
N THR A 66 -6.01 3.80 4.77
CA THR A 66 -6.98 4.87 4.99
C THR A 66 -7.17 5.63 3.68
N PHE A 67 -8.38 5.63 3.15
CA PHE A 67 -8.68 6.16 1.83
C PHE A 67 -10.05 6.84 1.78
N ASN A 68 -10.26 7.65 0.74
CA ASN A 68 -11.56 8.19 0.40
C ASN A 68 -12.28 7.26 -0.59
N PRO A 69 -13.41 6.62 -0.18
CA PRO A 69 -14.18 5.72 -1.04
C PRO A 69 -14.84 6.41 -2.24
N ASP A 70 -14.97 7.74 -2.23
CA ASP A 70 -15.47 8.51 -3.37
C ASP A 70 -14.41 8.68 -4.48
N LEU A 71 -13.12 8.45 -4.17
CA LEU A 71 -12.00 8.63 -5.09
C LEU A 71 -11.32 7.31 -5.49
N ILE A 72 -11.26 6.35 -4.58
CA ILE A 72 -10.67 5.02 -4.83
C ILE A 72 -11.48 3.91 -4.17
N ARG A 73 -11.55 2.74 -4.82
CA ARG A 73 -12.25 1.58 -4.29
C ARG A 73 -11.28 0.59 -3.67
N PRO A 74 -11.68 -0.18 -2.63
CA PRO A 74 -10.83 -1.19 -2.01
C PRO A 74 -10.23 -2.20 -2.99
N ALA A 75 -10.98 -2.57 -4.03
CA ALA A 75 -10.54 -3.52 -5.05
C ALA A 75 -9.27 -3.06 -5.80
N ASN A 76 -9.04 -1.75 -5.92
CA ASN A 76 -7.85 -1.19 -6.55
C ASN A 76 -6.57 -1.49 -5.76
N PHE A 77 -6.66 -1.65 -4.44
CA PHE A 77 -5.48 -1.89 -3.60
C PHE A 77 -4.78 -3.20 -3.93
N VAL A 78 -5.55 -4.24 -4.28
CA VAL A 78 -5.00 -5.54 -4.70
C VAL A 78 -4.12 -5.38 -5.93
N GLU A 79 -4.59 -4.62 -6.92
CA GLU A 79 -3.84 -4.36 -8.15
C GLU A 79 -2.59 -3.50 -7.87
N ILE A 80 -2.71 -2.47 -7.03
CA ILE A 80 -1.59 -1.59 -6.65
C ILE A 80 -0.49 -2.41 -5.95
N VAL A 81 -0.87 -3.29 -5.02
CA VAL A 81 0.10 -4.15 -4.31
C VAL A 81 0.81 -5.08 -5.28
N SER A 82 0.05 -5.73 -6.18
CA SER A 82 0.64 -6.62 -7.18
C SER A 82 1.62 -5.89 -8.11
N LYS A 83 1.25 -4.69 -8.59
CA LYS A 83 2.12 -3.83 -9.40
C LYS A 83 3.38 -3.38 -8.65
N ALA A 84 3.31 -3.14 -7.34
CA ALA A 84 4.48 -2.77 -6.53
C ALA A 84 5.55 -3.88 -6.48
N GLY A 85 5.13 -5.14 -6.63
CA GLY A 85 5.99 -6.32 -6.71
C GLY A 85 6.42 -6.68 -8.12
N GLY A 86 5.75 -6.18 -9.16
CA GLY A 86 5.99 -6.56 -10.57
C GLY A 86 7.31 -6.04 -11.19
N ASP A 87 8.40 -5.96 -10.43
CA ASP A 87 9.73 -5.52 -10.91
C ASP A 87 10.59 -6.67 -11.46
N GLY A 88 10.02 -7.87 -11.58
CA GLY A 88 10.69 -9.08 -12.08
C GLY A 88 11.56 -9.80 -11.03
N VAL A 89 11.71 -9.22 -9.83
CA VAL A 89 12.45 -9.81 -8.70
C VAL A 89 11.50 -10.17 -7.58
N HIS A 90 10.48 -9.36 -7.35
CA HIS A 90 9.49 -9.58 -6.31
C HIS A 90 8.17 -10.07 -6.93
N SER A 91 7.30 -10.64 -6.09
CA SER A 91 5.93 -10.96 -6.46
C SER A 91 5.08 -10.81 -5.20
N TYR A 92 4.23 -9.79 -5.20
CA TYR A 92 3.32 -9.52 -4.08
C TYR A 92 1.90 -9.81 -4.52
N SER A 93 1.09 -10.26 -3.59
CA SER A 93 -0.35 -10.48 -3.80
C SER A 93 -1.08 -10.03 -2.55
N ALA A 94 -2.23 -9.38 -2.73
CA ALA A 94 -3.05 -8.92 -1.62
C ALA A 94 -4.49 -9.40 -1.79
N MET A 95 -5.19 -9.51 -0.68
CA MET A 95 -6.61 -9.81 -0.62
C MET A 95 -7.27 -8.88 0.38
N LEU A 96 -8.45 -8.35 0.03
CA LEU A 96 -9.26 -7.58 0.97
C LEU A 96 -9.79 -8.51 2.05
N ILE A 97 -9.68 -8.06 3.29
CA ILE A 97 -10.26 -8.72 4.45
C ILE A 97 -11.22 -7.73 5.13
N GLU A 98 -12.39 -8.24 5.52
CA GLU A 98 -13.47 -7.50 6.18
C GLU A 98 -13.47 -7.74 7.68
#